data_AF-A0A259LV03-F1
#
_entry.id   AF-A0A259LV03-F1
#
_cell.length_a   1.000
_cell.length_b   1.000
_cell.length_c   1.000
_cell.angle_alpha   90.00
_cell.angle_beta   90.00
_cell.angle_gamma   90.00
#
_symmetry.space_group_name_H-M   'P 1'
#
loop_
_entity.id
_entity.type
_entity.pdbx_description
1 polymer ?
#
loop_
_entity_poly.entity_id
_entity_poly.type
_entity_poly.pdbx_seq_one_letter_code
_entity_poly.pdbx_strand_id
1 'polypeptide(L)'
;MAKAPDPFHEFVLELLAGVGPISIRRMFGGAGVYQDGVMFALLADDQIFLKVDPALRADLSAEGGTPFLYLRSSDAKPIDLGYVSLPSSAMDDPDEAT
;
A
#
# COMPACT_ATOMS: atom_id res chain seq x y z
N MET A 1 21.43 -13.80 6.71
CA MET A 1 21.72 -12.98 5.51
C MET A 1 20.49 -12.15 5.21
N ALA A 2 20.56 -10.83 5.35
CA ALA A 2 19.45 -9.97 4.92
C ALA A 2 19.33 -10.11 3.40
N LYS A 3 18.19 -10.60 2.92
CA LYS A 3 17.86 -10.67 1.49
C LYS A 3 17.99 -9.24 0.94
N ALA A 4 18.58 -9.08 -0.24
CA ALA A 4 18.67 -7.77 -0.90
C ALA A 4 17.31 -7.07 -0.86
N PRO A 5 17.28 -5.73 -0.69
CA PRO A 5 16.03 -4.99 -0.71
C PRO A 5 15.27 -5.33 -1.99
N ASP A 6 13.97 -5.50 -1.86
CA ASP A 6 13.10 -5.82 -2.98
C ASP A 6 13.12 -4.61 -3.94
N PRO A 7 13.40 -4.76 -5.25
CA PRO A 7 13.42 -3.62 -6.17
C PRO A 7 12.11 -2.82 -6.14
N PHE A 8 11.00 -3.51 -5.91
CA PHE A 8 9.70 -2.87 -5.71
C PHE A 8 9.65 -2.00 -4.46
N HIS A 9 10.28 -2.41 -3.37
CA HIS A 9 10.34 -1.61 -2.15
C HIS A 9 11.18 -0.34 -2.35
N GLU A 10 12.27 -0.41 -3.10
CA GLU A 10 13.07 0.79 -3.44
C GLU A 10 12.24 1.77 -4.28
N PHE A 11 11.54 1.27 -5.30
CA PHE A 11 10.61 2.09 -6.10
C PHE A 11 9.55 2.77 -5.23
N VAL A 12 8.93 2.05 -4.28
CA VAL A 12 7.94 2.63 -3.36
C VAL A 12 8.56 3.71 -2.47
N LEU A 13 9.81 3.52 -2.01
CA LEU A 13 10.52 4.53 -1.23
C LEU A 13 10.75 5.81 -2.04
N GLU A 14 11.09 5.68 -3.32
CA GLU A 14 11.29 6.80 -4.24
C GLU A 14 9.96 7.49 -4.58
N LEU A 15 8.93 6.73 -4.92
CA LEU A 15 7.59 7.24 -5.24
C LEU A 15 6.99 8.05 -4.10
N LEU A 16 7.19 7.59 -2.86
CA LEU A 16 6.64 8.24 -1.66
C LEU A 16 7.65 9.15 -0.95
N ALA A 17 8.79 9.45 -1.57
CA ALA A 17 9.82 10.31 -0.98
C ALA A 17 9.30 11.73 -0.66
N GLY A 18 8.29 12.21 -1.40
CA GLY A 18 7.63 13.50 -1.15
C GLY A 18 6.83 13.57 0.15
N VAL A 19 6.42 12.43 0.71
CA VAL A 19 5.63 12.34 1.95
C VAL A 19 6.51 12.54 3.19
N GLY A 20 7.82 12.28 3.08
CA GLY A 20 8.80 12.41 4.17
C GLY A 20 9.51 11.09 4.50
N PRO A 21 10.16 10.99 5.67
CA PRO A 21 10.93 9.80 6.05
C PRO A 21 10.00 8.60 6.30
N ILE A 22 10.00 7.67 5.35
CA ILE A 22 9.20 6.44 5.42
C ILE A 22 10.07 5.20 5.63
N SER A 23 9.47 4.13 6.15
CA SER A 23 10.11 2.85 6.44
C SER A 23 9.24 1.69 5.98
N ILE A 24 9.83 0.72 5.29
CA ILE A 24 9.12 -0.48 4.83
C ILE A 24 9.46 -1.66 5.74
N ARG A 25 8.44 -2.35 6.24
CA ARG A 25 8.60 -3.50 7.13
C ARG A 25 7.81 -4.71 6.63
N ARG A 26 8.50 -5.80 6.32
CA ARG A 26 7.88 -7.06 5.85
C ARG A 26 6.97 -7.66 6.93
N MET A 27 5.76 -8.08 6.55
CA MET A 27 4.78 -8.70 7.45
C MET A 27 4.02 -9.82 6.73
N PHE A 28 4.08 -11.04 7.26
CA PHE A 28 3.23 -12.21 6.90
C PHE A 28 2.69 -12.24 5.45
N GLY A 29 3.59 -12.27 4.46
CA GLY A 29 3.23 -12.40 3.04
C GLY A 29 3.25 -11.10 2.23
N GLY A 30 3.39 -9.93 2.87
CA GLY A 30 3.58 -8.64 2.21
C GLY A 30 4.58 -7.75 2.97
N ALA A 31 4.42 -6.43 2.84
CA ALA A 31 5.13 -5.43 3.63
C ALA A 31 4.21 -4.25 4.00
N GLY A 32 4.45 -3.60 5.13
CA GLY A 32 3.79 -2.35 5.49
C GLY A 32 4.73 -1.16 5.32
N VAL A 33 4.19 -0.03 4.86
CA VAL A 33 4.89 1.26 4.78
C VAL A 33 4.48 2.13 5.95
N TYR A 34 5.47 2.64 6.65
CA TYR A 34 5.33 3.40 7.88
C TYR A 34 5.91 4.79 7.71
N GLN A 35 5.20 5.80 8.19
CA GLN A 35 5.70 7.16 8.36
C GLN A 35 5.67 7.47 9.86
N ASP A 36 6.80 7.83 10.45
CA ASP A 36 6.92 8.12 11.90
C ASP A 36 6.28 7.05 12.81
N GLY A 37 6.37 5.78 12.40
CA GLY A 37 5.81 4.64 13.13
C GLY A 37 4.32 4.35 12.88
N VAL A 38 3.63 5.17 12.09
CA VAL A 38 2.24 4.97 11.68
C VAL A 38 2.19 4.27 10.33
N MET A 39 1.48 3.14 10.26
CA MET A 39 1.26 2.42 9.00
C MET A 39 0.23 3.16 8.15
N PHE A 40 0.63 3.62 6.97
CA PHE A 40 -0.26 4.32 6.05
C PHE A 40 -0.41 3.60 4.70
N ALA A 41 0.49 2.67 4.36
CA ALA A 41 0.35 1.84 3.17
C ALA A 41 0.75 0.38 3.41
N LEU A 42 0.32 -0.50 2.53
CA LEU A 42 0.60 -1.92 2.50
C LEU A 42 1.03 -2.32 1.09
N LEU A 43 2.06 -3.15 1.01
CA LEU A 43 2.59 -3.73 -0.21
C LEU A 43 2.25 -5.21 -0.23
N ALA A 44 1.49 -5.63 -1.23
CA ALA A 44 1.14 -7.03 -1.45
C ALA A 44 0.96 -7.27 -2.95
N ASP A 45 1.33 -8.45 -3.43
CA ASP A 45 1.18 -8.84 -4.84
C ASP A 45 1.72 -7.80 -5.84
N ASP A 46 2.88 -7.19 -5.54
CA ASP A 46 3.49 -6.10 -6.31
C ASP A 46 2.59 -4.87 -6.54
N GLN A 47 1.59 -4.69 -5.65
CA GLN A 47 0.71 -3.53 -5.62
C GLN A 47 0.85 -2.73 -4.33
N ILE A 48 0.57 -1.44 -4.43
CA ILE A 48 0.51 -0.50 -3.30
C ILE A 48 -0.95 -0.32 -2.90
N PHE A 49 -1.23 -0.56 -1.63
CA PHE A 49 -2.53 -0.33 -1.01
C PHE A 49 -2.42 0.78 0.02
N LEU A 50 -3.15 1.88 -0.16
CA LEU A 50 -3.14 3.01 0.76
C LEU A 50 -4.26 2.87 1.79
N LYS A 51 -3.97 3.28 3.03
CA LYS A 51 -4.98 3.47 4.07
C LYS A 51 -5.86 4.65 3.64
N VAL A 52 -7.14 4.40 3.42
CA VAL A 52 -8.06 5.43 2.93
C VAL A 52 -9.24 5.61 3.86
N ASP A 53 -9.74 6.84 3.90
CA ASP A 53 -11.03 7.13 4.52
C ASP A 53 -12.19 6.78 3.56
N PRO A 54 -13.46 6.84 4.02
CA PRO A 54 -14.60 6.51 3.17
C PRO A 54 -14.77 7.40 1.93
N ALA A 55 -14.29 8.65 1.96
CA ALA A 55 -14.38 9.57 0.82
C ALA A 55 -13.35 9.18 -0.24
N LEU A 56 -12.08 9.09 0.15
CA LEU A 56 -10.99 8.69 -0.75
C LEU A 56 -11.18 7.26 -1.29
N ARG A 57 -11.80 6.37 -0.50
CA ARG A 57 -12.22 5.06 -0.99
C ARG A 57 -13.18 5.14 -2.16
N ALA A 58 -14.15 6.05 -2.10
CA ALA A 58 -15.14 6.19 -3.16
C ALA A 58 -14.47 6.70 -4.45
N ASP A 59 -13.54 7.65 -4.32
CA ASP A 59 -12.77 8.20 -5.44
C ASP A 59 -11.89 7.12 -6.08
N LEU A 60 -11.05 6.44 -5.30
CA LEU A 60 -10.19 5.37 -5.80
C LEU A 60 -11.01 4.23 -6.41
N SER A 61 -12.15 3.88 -5.82
CA SER A 61 -13.02 2.83 -6.36
C SER A 61 -13.67 3.26 -7.68
N ALA A 62 -13.92 4.56 -7.89
CA ALA A 62 -14.40 5.08 -9.17
C ALA A 62 -13.32 5.02 -10.26
N GLU A 63 -12.04 5.12 -9.87
CA GLU A 63 -10.88 5.00 -10.74
C GLU A 63 -10.40 3.55 -10.97
N GLY A 64 -11.09 2.57 -10.37
CA GLY A 64 -10.81 1.14 -10.53
C GLY A 64 -9.92 0.53 -9.44
N GLY A 65 -9.63 1.28 -8.37
CA GLY A 65 -9.00 0.78 -7.15
C GLY A 65 -9.82 -0.30 -6.47
N THR A 66 -9.14 -1.34 -5.98
CA THR A 66 -9.77 -2.50 -5.34
C THR A 66 -9.44 -2.54 -3.85
N PRO A 67 -10.42 -2.81 -2.97
CA PRO A 67 -10.16 -2.89 -1.53
C PRO A 67 -9.31 -4.13 -1.21
N PHE A 68 -8.31 -3.95 -0.36
CA PHE A 68 -7.53 -5.04 0.19
C PHE A 68 -8.35 -5.83 1.20
N LEU A 69 -8.63 -7.10 0.88
CA LEU A 69 -9.34 -8.00 1.76
C LEU A 69 -8.34 -8.95 2.44
N TYR A 70 -8.12 -8.73 3.74
CA TYR A 70 -7.27 -9.61 4.52
C TYR A 70 -8.03 -10.88 4.92
N LEU A 71 -7.52 -12.04 4.51
CA LEU A 71 -8.06 -13.33 4.91
C LEU A 71 -7.52 -13.72 6.29
N ARG A 72 -8.39 -13.74 7.31
CA ARG A 72 -7.99 -14.21 8.64
C ARG A 72 -7.72 -15.72 8.61
N SER A 73 -6.52 -16.13 9.00
CA SER A 73 -6.08 -17.55 8.98
C SER A 73 -6.97 -18.50 9.80
N SER A 74 -7.72 -18.00 10.80
CA SER A 74 -8.60 -18.82 11.64
C SER A 74 -9.93 -19.20 10.98
N ASP A 75 -10.49 -18.34 10.14
CA ASP A 75 -11.88 -18.49 9.64
C ASP A 75 -12.01 -18.29 8.13
N ALA A 76 -10.91 -17.99 7.43
CA ALA A 76 -10.88 -17.58 6.02
C ALA A 76 -11.86 -16.43 5.67
N LYS A 77 -12.31 -15.67 6.69
CA LYS A 77 -13.20 -14.53 6.48
C LYS A 77 -12.41 -13.35 5.93
N PRO A 78 -12.84 -12.75 4.82
CA PRO A 78 -12.27 -11.50 4.33
C PRO A 78 -12.61 -10.38 5.30
N ILE A 79 -11.59 -9.63 5.71
CA ILE A 79 -11.72 -8.45 6.54
C ILE A 79 -11.20 -7.28 5.72
N ASP A 80 -12.07 -6.29 5.56
CA ASP A 80 -11.69 -5.01 4.99
C ASP A 80 -10.96 -4.19 6.05
N LEU A 81 -9.69 -3.92 5.81
CA LEU A 81 -8.83 -3.15 6.72
C LEU A 81 -8.84 -1.65 6.40
N GLY A 82 -9.65 -1.20 5.45
CA GLY A 82 -9.69 0.17 4.96
C GLY A 82 -8.47 0.52 4.11
N TYR A 83 -7.94 -0.47 3.38
CA TYR A 83 -6.87 -0.27 2.42
C TYR A 83 -7.41 -0.48 1.01
N VAL A 84 -7.04 0.36 0.06
CA VAL A 84 -7.46 0.28 -1.34
C VAL A 84 -6.23 0.37 -2.24
N SER A 85 -6.20 -0.43 -3.30
CA SER A 85 -5.11 -0.40 -4.27
C SER A 85 -5.09 0.94 -4.99
N LEU A 86 -3.90 1.48 -5.22
CA LEU A 86 -3.76 2.57 -6.18
C LEU A 86 -4.21 2.09 -7.57
N PRO A 87 -4.97 2.90 -8.33
CA PRO A 87 -5.25 2.63 -9.72
C PRO A 87 -3.92 2.62 -10.49
N SER A 88 -3.84 1.82 -11.55
CA SER A 88 -2.60 1.67 -12.33
C SER A 88 -2.09 2.98 -12.92
N SER A 89 -2.99 3.95 -13.18
CA SER A 89 -2.62 5.30 -13.63
C SER A 89 -1.74 6.04 -12.61
N ALA A 90 -2.08 5.95 -11.32
CA ALA A 90 -1.32 6.59 -10.24
C ALA A 90 0.01 5.88 -9.93
N MET A 91 0.22 4.66 -10.45
CA MET A 91 1.51 3.96 -10.35
C MET A 91 2.49 4.38 -11.46
N ASP A 92 2.00 4.91 -12.58
CA ASP A 92 2.83 5.36 -13.71
C ASP A 92 3.19 6.86 -13.65
N ASP A 93 2.49 7.66 -12.85
CA ASP A 93 2.68 9.11 -12.80
C ASP A 93 2.96 9.65 -11.38
N PRO A 94 4.25 9.80 -10.98
CA PRO A 94 4.63 10.37 -9.68
C PRO A 94 4.21 11.84 -9.48
N ASP A 95 3.76 12.53 -10.54
CA ASP A 95 3.28 13.92 -10.47
C ASP A 95 1.81 14.06 -10.01
N GLU A 96 1.01 12.98 -9.94
CA GLU A 96 -0.37 13.00 -9.38
C GLU A 96 -0.44 12.78 -7.86
N ALA A 97 0.69 12.47 -7.20
CA ALA A 97 0.75 12.15 -5.77
C ALA A 97 1.18 13.34 -4.88
N THR A 98 0.70 14.56 -5.14
CA THR A 98 0.90 15.77 -4.29
C THR A 98 -0.41 16.48 -4.01
#